data_AF-A0A2C6MBW6-F1
#
_entry.id   AF-A0A2C6MBW6-F1
#
_cell.length_a   1.000
_cell.length_b   1.000
_cell.length_c   1.000
_cell.angle_alpha   90.00
_cell.angle_beta   90.00
_cell.angle_gamma   90.00
#
_symmetry.space_group_name_H-M   'P 1'
#
loop_
_entity.id
_entity.type
_entity.pdbx_description
1 polymer ?
#
loop_
_entity_poly.entity_id
_entity_poly.type
_entity_poly.pdbx_seq_one_letter_code
_entity_poly.pdbx_strand_id
1 'polypeptide(L)'
;MLYADENKVFSTAQLKMGSGTSGMLVTEVKKQMKSAAANDDLAIIDGSPGIGCPVIASLSGVDMVLIVAEPSISGISDMERIIKTAEMFQTKTAVCINKYDTNIENTQK
;
A
#
# COMPACT_ATOMS: atom_id res chain seq x y z
N MET A 1 -9.78 15.02 -0.26
CA MET A 1 -9.88 15.87 0.94
C MET A 1 -8.50 15.89 1.56
N LEU A 2 -8.00 17.09 1.83
CA LEU A 2 -6.70 17.31 2.44
C LEU A 2 -6.92 17.94 3.81
N TYR A 3 -6.33 17.33 4.82
CA TYR A 3 -6.26 17.85 6.18
C TYR A 3 -4.78 18.12 6.45
N ALA A 4 -4.45 19.36 6.84
CA ALA A 4 -3.09 19.76 7.13
C ALA A 4 -3.06 20.63 8.39
N ASP A 5 -2.15 20.31 9.30
CA ASP A 5 -1.77 21.11 10.46
C ASP A 5 -0.25 21.35 10.46
N GLU A 6 0.29 22.00 11.50
CA GLU A 6 1.73 22.35 11.55
C GLU A 6 2.67 21.13 11.49
N ASN A 7 2.21 19.93 11.86
CA ASN A 7 3.06 18.73 11.98
C ASN A 7 2.56 17.53 11.17
N LYS A 8 1.37 17.60 10.57
CA LYS A 8 0.73 16.44 9.94
C LYS A 8 -0.07 16.81 8.70
N VAL A 9 0.02 15.93 7.71
CA VAL A 9 -0.78 15.98 6.49
C VAL A 9 -1.49 14.65 6.30
N PHE A 10 -2.80 14.71 6.05
CA PHE A 10 -3.62 13.55 5.73
C PHE A 10 -4.45 13.81 4.47
N SER A 11 -4.18 13.02 3.43
CA SER A 11 -4.88 13.08 2.15
C SER A 11 -5.75 11.84 1.99
N THR A 12 -7.02 12.03 1.64
CA THR A 12 -7.98 10.93 1.48
C THR A 12 -9.01 11.24 0.40
N ALA A 13 -9.68 10.22 -0.12
CA ALA A 13 -10.77 10.39 -1.08
C ALA A 13 -11.85 9.33 -0.89
N GLN A 14 -13.03 9.61 -1.43
CA GLN A 14 -14.17 8.69 -1.40
C GLN A 14 -14.61 8.39 -2.82
N LEU A 15 -14.81 7.11 -3.11
CA LEU A 15 -15.35 6.66 -4.39
C LEU A 15 -16.83 6.28 -4.22
N LYS A 16 -17.69 6.74 -5.13
CA LYS A 16 -19.10 6.31 -5.15
C LYS A 16 -19.21 4.89 -5.69
N MET A 17 -20.12 4.10 -5.13
CA MET A 17 -20.42 2.74 -5.61
C MET A 17 -20.71 2.74 -7.12
N GLY A 18 -20.17 1.77 -7.84
CA GLY A 18 -20.29 1.66 -9.31
C GLY A 18 -19.34 2.57 -10.11
N SER A 19 -18.49 3.39 -9.47
CA SER A 19 -17.49 4.19 -10.18
C SER A 19 -16.27 3.35 -10.60
N GLY A 20 -15.80 3.50 -11.84
CA GLY A 20 -14.83 2.58 -12.44
C GLY A 20 -13.33 2.88 -12.20
N THR A 21 -12.94 4.08 -11.77
CA THR A 21 -11.53 4.53 -11.79
C THR A 21 -10.92 4.70 -10.40
N SER A 22 -10.86 3.61 -9.62
CA SER A 22 -10.21 3.61 -8.30
C SER A 22 -8.71 3.90 -8.35
N GLY A 23 -7.99 3.48 -9.40
CA GLY A 23 -6.55 3.75 -9.54
C GLY A 23 -6.19 5.23 -9.70
N MET A 24 -6.97 5.97 -10.51
CA MET A 24 -6.77 7.41 -10.67
C MET A 24 -6.98 8.16 -9.35
N LEU A 25 -7.95 7.72 -8.55
CA LEU A 25 -8.24 8.31 -7.25
C LEU A 25 -7.04 8.20 -6.30
N VAL A 26 -6.42 7.02 -6.26
CA VAL A 26 -5.21 6.78 -5.44
C VAL A 26 -4.06 7.68 -5.89
N THR A 27 -3.82 7.80 -7.21
CA THR A 27 -2.79 8.69 -7.76
C THR A 27 -3.02 10.14 -7.34
N GLU A 28 -4.26 10.63 -7.40
CA GLU A 28 -4.59 12.00 -7.02
C GLU A 28 -4.42 12.25 -5.51
N VAL A 29 -4.82 11.28 -4.67
CA VAL A 29 -4.60 11.34 -3.22
C VAL A 29 -3.10 11.42 -2.89
N LYS A 30 -2.27 10.59 -3.52
CA LYS A 30 -0.82 10.60 -3.35
C LYS A 30 -0.20 11.92 -3.82
N LYS A 31 -0.63 12.44 -4.97
CA LYS A 31 -0.15 13.72 -5.50
C LYS A 31 -0.48 14.87 -4.55
N GLN A 32 -1.72 14.93 -4.07
CA GLN A 32 -2.17 15.93 -3.10
C GLN A 32 -1.36 15.86 -1.79
N MET A 33 -1.10 14.66 -1.27
CA MET A 33 -0.24 14.46 -0.10
C MET A 33 1.17 14.99 -0.35
N LYS A 34 1.81 14.58 -1.45
CA LYS A 34 3.18 14.97 -1.79
C LYS A 34 3.34 16.47 -1.98
N SER A 35 2.33 17.16 -2.52
CA SER A 35 2.36 18.62 -2.66
C SER A 35 2.23 19.36 -1.33
N ALA A 36 1.51 18.80 -0.35
CA ALA A 36 1.29 19.42 0.95
C ALA A 36 2.37 19.08 1.99
N ALA A 37 3.03 17.93 1.84
CA ALA A 37 4.04 17.36 2.73
C ALA A 37 5.41 17.23 2.04
N ALA A 38 5.79 18.21 1.21
CA ALA A 38 6.95 18.09 0.32
C ALA A 38 8.30 17.98 1.05
N ASN A 39 8.36 18.42 2.31
CA ASN A 39 9.58 18.48 3.12
C ASN A 39 9.56 17.49 4.30
N ASP A 40 8.57 16.60 4.39
CA ASP A 40 8.49 15.60 5.44
C ASP A 40 9.41 14.41 5.14
N ASP A 41 10.09 13.90 6.17
CA ASP A 41 11.05 12.79 6.03
C ASP A 41 10.37 11.44 5.78
N LEU A 42 9.08 11.30 6.15
CA LEU A 42 8.34 10.04 6.09
C LEU A 42 6.89 10.26 5.69
N ALA A 43 6.45 9.54 4.66
CA ALA A 43 5.04 9.42 4.30
C ALA A 43 4.60 7.96 4.36
N ILE A 44 3.44 7.71 4.97
CA ILE A 44 2.82 6.38 5.03
C ILE A 44 1.61 6.40 4.12
N ILE A 45 1.56 5.42 3.21
CA ILE A 45 0.44 5.23 2.29
C ILE A 45 -0.27 3.95 2.70
N ASP A 46 -1.57 4.06 2.97
CA ASP A 46 -2.42 2.88 3.13
C ASP A 46 -2.62 2.23 1.76
N GLY A 47 -2.02 1.05 1.57
CA GLY A 47 -1.98 0.35 0.31
C GLY A 47 -3.37 -0.14 -0.09
N SER A 48 -3.74 0.07 -1.36
CA SER A 48 -5.00 -0.49 -1.86
C SER A 48 -5.00 -2.03 -1.83
N PRO A 49 -6.13 -2.67 -1.52
CA PRO A 49 -6.22 -4.13 -1.53
C PRO A 49 -6.25 -4.70 -2.97
N GLY A 50 -5.91 -5.97 -3.11
CA GLY A 50 -5.99 -6.73 -4.37
C GLY A 50 -4.73 -6.65 -5.22
N ILE A 51 -4.89 -6.76 -6.54
CA ILE A 51 -3.77 -6.84 -7.52
C ILE A 51 -3.97 -5.93 -8.75
N GLY A 52 -4.95 -5.03 -8.71
CA GLY A 52 -5.33 -4.19 -9.85
C GLY A 52 -4.63 -2.83 -9.90
N CYS A 53 -5.13 -1.95 -10.78
CA CYS A 53 -4.66 -0.57 -10.93
C CYS A 53 -4.52 0.22 -9.61
N PRO A 54 -5.40 0.06 -8.58
CA PRO A 54 -5.23 0.73 -7.29
C PRO A 54 -3.93 0.35 -6.55
N VAL A 55 -3.55 -0.92 -6.62
CA VAL A 55 -2.32 -1.42 -5.98
C VAL A 55 -1.11 -0.87 -6.71
N ILE A 56 -1.13 -0.91 -8.04
CA ILE A 56 -0.08 -0.31 -8.87
C ILE A 56 0.08 1.19 -8.56
N ALA A 57 -1.03 1.93 -8.47
CA ALA A 57 -1.00 3.35 -8.10
C ALA A 57 -0.43 3.58 -6.69
N SER A 58 -0.73 2.68 -5.74
CA SER A 58 -0.19 2.71 -4.37
C SER A 58 1.32 2.49 -4.36
N LEU A 59 1.81 1.51 -5.10
CA LEU A 59 3.23 1.10 -5.17
C LEU A 59 4.09 2.06 -6.01
N SER A 60 3.54 2.68 -7.04
CA SER A 60 4.32 3.48 -7.98
C SER A 60 5.01 4.68 -7.31
N GLY A 61 6.33 4.77 -7.44
CA GLY A 61 7.12 5.89 -6.93
C GLY A 61 7.28 5.95 -5.41
N VAL A 62 7.07 4.84 -4.69
CA VAL A 62 7.42 4.73 -3.26
C VAL A 62 8.83 4.14 -3.10
N ASP A 63 9.50 4.50 -2.01
CA ASP A 63 10.87 4.02 -1.72
C ASP A 63 10.88 2.58 -1.17
N MET A 64 9.80 2.19 -0.48
CA MET A 64 9.68 0.89 0.17
C MET A 64 8.21 0.42 0.27
N VAL A 65 8.01 -0.90 0.22
CA VAL A 65 6.74 -1.58 0.45
C VAL A 65 6.86 -2.46 1.68
N LEU A 66 5.98 -2.27 2.66
CA LEU A 66 5.81 -3.18 3.78
C LEU A 66 4.54 -4.01 3.55
N ILE A 67 4.69 -5.31 3.34
CA ILE A 67 3.57 -6.23 3.17
C ILE A 67 3.28 -6.87 4.52
N VAL A 68 2.02 -6.81 4.96
CA VAL A 68 1.58 -7.45 6.21
C VAL A 68 0.70 -8.64 5.84
N ALA A 69 1.15 -9.85 6.17
CA ALA A 69 0.47 -11.09 5.78
C ALA A 69 0.34 -12.06 6.95
N GLU A 70 -0.76 -12.80 7.00
CA GLU A 70 -0.96 -13.91 7.95
C GLU A 70 -0.46 -15.23 7.34
N PRO A 71 0.04 -16.20 8.13
CA PRO A 71 0.58 -17.48 7.64
C PRO A 71 -0.53 -18.47 7.20
N SER A 72 -1.56 -17.96 6.54
CA SER A 72 -2.61 -18.72 5.87
C SER A 72 -2.26 -18.94 4.40
N ILE A 73 -2.84 -19.97 3.77
CA ILE A 73 -2.62 -20.26 2.35
C ILE A 73 -3.01 -19.07 1.46
N SER A 74 -4.13 -18.40 1.77
CA SER A 74 -4.56 -17.19 1.05
C SER A 74 -3.62 -16.01 1.31
N GLY A 75 -3.20 -15.81 2.56
CA GLY A 75 -2.28 -14.72 2.92
C GLY A 75 -0.94 -14.82 2.20
N ILE A 76 -0.38 -16.02 2.10
CA ILE A 76 0.86 -16.28 1.35
C ILE A 76 0.64 -16.04 -0.14
N SER A 77 -0.43 -16.60 -0.72
CA SER A 77 -0.75 -16.44 -2.16
C SER A 77 -0.94 -14.98 -2.57
N ASP A 78 -1.64 -14.18 -1.77
CA ASP A 78 -1.84 -12.75 -2.05
C ASP A 78 -0.55 -11.94 -1.83
N MET A 79 0.23 -12.27 -0.78
CA MET A 79 1.55 -11.69 -0.55
C MET A 79 2.49 -11.91 -1.75
N GLU A 80 2.59 -13.13 -2.26
CA GLU A 80 3.42 -13.45 -3.44
C GLU A 80 3.05 -12.61 -4.67
N ARG A 81 1.76 -12.33 -4.87
CA ARG A 81 1.30 -11.48 -5.99
C ARG A 81 1.73 -10.03 -5.80
N ILE A 82 1.65 -9.51 -4.57
CA ILE A 82 2.10 -8.15 -4.25
C ILE A 82 3.63 -8.05 -4.39
N ILE A 83 4.39 -9.04 -3.92
CA ILE A 83 5.85 -9.12 -4.09
C ILE A 83 6.21 -9.03 -5.58
N LYS A 84 5.61 -9.88 -6.43
CA LYS A 84 5.83 -9.83 -7.89
C LYS A 84 5.53 -8.46 -8.48
N THR A 85 4.49 -7.79 -7.97
CA THR A 85 4.14 -6.43 -8.43
C THR A 85 5.20 -5.42 -8.00
N ALA A 86 5.66 -5.47 -6.75
CA ALA A 86 6.70 -4.59 -6.22
C ALA A 86 8.06 -4.80 -6.92
N GLU A 87 8.40 -6.04 -7.27
CA GLU A 87 9.62 -6.39 -8.02
C GLU A 87 9.65 -5.74 -9.40
N MET A 88 8.50 -5.66 -10.11
CA MET A 88 8.41 -4.96 -11.40
C MET A 88 8.76 -3.47 -11.28
N PHE A 89 8.50 -2.85 -10.13
CA PHE A 89 8.86 -1.46 -9.84
C PHE A 89 10.23 -1.32 -9.17
N GLN A 90 10.95 -2.44 -8.97
CA GLN A 90 12.25 -2.49 -8.30
C GLN A 90 12.23 -1.83 -6.91
N THR A 91 11.08 -1.89 -6.23
CA THR A 91 10.90 -1.26 -4.93
C THR A 91 11.42 -2.17 -3.81
N LYS A 92 12.10 -1.58 -2.82
CA LYS A 92 12.51 -2.33 -1.63
C LYS A 92 11.27 -2.92 -0.94
N THR A 93 11.29 -4.21 -0.67
CA THR A 93 10.13 -4.91 -0.10
C THR A 93 10.52 -5.58 1.21
N ALA A 94 9.67 -5.46 2.23
CA ALA A 94 9.75 -6.21 3.47
C ALA A 94 8.41 -6.85 3.80
N VAL A 95 8.45 -7.95 4.55
CA VAL A 95 7.28 -8.70 4.98
C VAL A 95 7.21 -8.69 6.50
N CYS A 96 6.03 -8.34 7.03
CA CYS A 96 5.66 -8.54 8.41
C CYS A 96 4.68 -9.71 8.49
N ILE A 97 5.07 -10.78 9.19
CA ILE A 97 4.20 -11.94 9.43
C ILE A 97 3.29 -11.61 10.61
N ASN A 98 2.06 -11.20 10.30
CA ASN A 98 1.04 -10.95 11.30
C ASN A 98 0.46 -12.27 11.81
N LYS A 99 0.16 -12.36 13.12
CA LYS A 99 -0.37 -13.57 13.77
C LYS A 99 0.42 -14.84 13.41
N TYR A 100 1.74 -14.74 13.47
CA TYR A 100 2.67 -15.81 13.09
C TYR A 100 2.40 -17.14 13.81
N ASP A 101 1.82 -17.08 15.01
CA ASP A 101 1.50 -18.21 15.87
C ASP A 101 0.30 -19.04 15.41
N THR A 102 -0.49 -18.55 14.45
CA THR A 102 -1.63 -19.30 13.90
C THR A 102 -1.21 -20.52 13.07
N ASN A 103 -0.01 -20.51 12.48
CA ASN A 103 0.56 -21.65 11.78
C ASN A 103 2.09 -21.50 11.66
N ILE A 104 2.81 -22.12 12.59
CA ILE A 104 4.28 -22.06 12.66
C ILE A 104 4.95 -22.66 11.41
N GLU A 105 4.39 -23.73 10.84
CA GLU A 105 4.93 -24.36 9.63
C GLU A 105 4.91 -23.39 8.44
N ASN A 106 3.80 -22.69 8.25
CA ASN A 106 3.67 -21.71 7.18
C ASN A 106 4.49 -20.44 7.44
N THR A 107 4.70 -20.04 8.70
CA THR A 107 5.57 -18.90 9.05
C THR A 107 7.03 -19.14 8.67
N GLN A 108 7.48 -20.39 8.60
CA GLN A 108 8.86 -20.74 8.24
C GLN A 108 9.10 -20.87 6.73
N LYS A 109 8.07 -20.69 5.89
CA LYS A 109 8.17 -20.68 4.42
C LYS A 109 8.56 -19.30 3.94
#